data_AF-A0A1U9KDW1-F1
#
_entry.id   AF-A0A1U9KDW1-F1
#
_cell.length_a   1.000
_cell.length_b   1.000
_cell.length_c   1.000
_cell.angle_alpha   90.00
_cell.angle_beta   90.00
_cell.angle_gamma   90.00
#
_symmetry.space_group_name_H-M   'P 1'
#
loop_
_entity.id
_entity.type
_entity.pdbx_description
1 polymer ?
#
loop_
_entity_poly.entity_id
_entity_poly.type
_entity_poly.pdbx_seq_one_letter_code
_entity_poly.pdbx_strand_id
1 'polypeptide(L)'
;MLGISSKRVGILPKNLDVSSKIAGLGEPMSGSTITSQFQEMVRQEVGARRATGLKGAFREVARLYSLTERRVRAAWHGELRSVRAEEWESVRVRRLEMLRVRQEQLRQELASLEEEFATPKGDQA
;
A
#
# COMPACT_ATOMS: atom_id res chain seq x y z
N MET A 1 -46.02 -30.48 -1.50
CA MET A 1 -44.88 -29.72 -2.05
C MET A 1 -44.33 -28.82 -0.95
N LEU A 2 -43.20 -29.18 -0.35
CA LEU A 2 -42.56 -28.41 0.74
C LEU A 2 -41.51 -27.48 0.13
N GLY A 3 -41.81 -26.18 0.11
CA GLY A 3 -40.90 -25.14 -0.37
C GLY A 3 -39.86 -24.79 0.67
N ILE A 4 -38.66 -25.36 0.55
CA ILE A 4 -37.47 -24.94 1.29
C ILE A 4 -36.94 -23.63 0.70
N SER A 5 -37.24 -22.51 1.38
CA SER A 5 -36.70 -21.19 1.07
C SER A 5 -35.31 -21.03 1.69
N SER A 6 -34.27 -21.13 0.88
CA SER A 6 -32.88 -20.91 1.29
C SER A 6 -32.60 -19.42 1.52
N LYS A 7 -32.63 -18.97 2.78
CA LYS A 7 -32.06 -17.68 3.18
C LYS A 7 -30.54 -17.74 3.08
N ARG A 8 -29.99 -17.22 1.97
CA ARG A 8 -28.55 -16.97 1.84
C ARG A 8 -28.18 -15.81 2.78
N VAL A 9 -27.54 -16.14 3.91
CA VAL A 9 -26.82 -15.15 4.73
C VAL A 9 -25.55 -14.79 3.97
N GLY A 10 -25.65 -13.77 3.12
CA GLY A 10 -24.51 -13.14 2.48
C GLY A 10 -23.71 -12.39 3.53
N ILE A 11 -22.62 -12.99 4.00
CA ILE A 11 -21.60 -12.28 4.78
C ILE A 11 -20.84 -11.41 3.78
N LEU A 12 -21.29 -10.16 3.64
CA LEU A 12 -20.62 -9.12 2.88
C LEU A 12 -19.40 -8.63 3.71
N PRO A 13 -18.16 -8.72 3.21
CA PRO A 13 -17.02 -8.13 3.90
C PRO A 13 -17.18 -6.59 3.92
N LYS A 14 -17.26 -6.02 5.13
CA LYS A 14 -17.52 -4.59 5.39
C LYS A 14 -16.34 -3.63 5.14
N ASN A 15 -15.27 -4.03 4.45
CA ASN A 15 -14.07 -3.19 4.34
C ASN A 15 -13.52 -3.07 2.90
N LEU A 16 -14.40 -2.78 1.93
CA LEU A 16 -13.99 -2.29 0.62
C LEU A 16 -14.75 -0.99 0.34
N ASP A 17 -14.41 0.04 1.12
CA ASP A 17 -14.65 1.43 0.73
C ASP A 17 -13.60 1.82 -0.33
N VAL A 18 -13.69 1.18 -1.50
CA VAL A 18 -13.05 1.63 -2.73
C VAL A 18 -14.09 2.43 -3.49
N SER A 19 -14.46 3.58 -2.93
CA SER A 19 -15.14 4.63 -3.70
C SER A 19 -15.06 5.95 -2.94
N SER A 20 -14.02 6.73 -3.20
CA SER A 20 -14.22 8.12 -3.57
C SER A 20 -12.91 8.81 -3.98
N LYS A 21 -12.99 9.48 -5.13
CA LYS A 21 -12.09 10.53 -5.62
C LYS A 21 -10.71 10.10 -6.13
N ILE A 22 -10.73 9.62 -7.36
CA ILE A 22 -9.92 10.25 -8.41
C ILE A 22 -10.46 11.69 -8.57
N ALA A 23 -10.02 12.62 -7.72
CA ALA A 23 -10.36 14.03 -7.89
C ALA A 23 -9.15 14.91 -7.63
N GLY A 24 -8.89 15.78 -8.59
CA GLY A 24 -8.23 17.05 -8.35
C GLY A 24 -6.71 17.01 -8.40
N LEU A 25 -6.17 16.93 -9.62
CA LEU A 25 -4.96 17.69 -9.93
C LEU A 25 -5.29 19.18 -9.71
N GLY A 26 -4.98 19.74 -8.54
CA GLY A 26 -4.87 21.20 -8.37
C GLY A 26 -5.71 21.92 -7.32
N GLU A 27 -6.47 21.25 -6.45
CA GLU A 27 -7.10 21.96 -5.31
C GLU A 27 -6.19 21.94 -4.06
N PRO A 28 -6.13 23.04 -3.27
CA PRO A 28 -5.42 23.05 -2.00
C PRO A 28 -6.12 22.08 -1.05
N MET A 29 -5.56 20.87 -0.91
CA MET A 29 -6.08 19.87 0.00
C MET A 29 -6.08 20.40 1.43
N SER A 30 -7.25 20.42 2.08
CA SER A 30 -7.37 20.73 3.50
C SER A 30 -6.44 19.84 4.33
N GLY A 31 -5.78 20.39 5.35
CA GLY A 31 -4.78 19.68 6.17
C GLY A 31 -5.28 18.39 6.87
N SER A 32 -6.60 18.26 7.06
CA SER A 32 -7.25 17.03 7.55
C SER A 32 -7.13 15.87 6.55
N THR A 33 -7.26 16.17 5.25
CA THR A 33 -7.13 15.19 4.17
C THR A 33 -5.69 14.69 4.05
N ILE A 34 -4.71 15.61 4.14
CA ILE A 34 -3.28 15.26 4.08
C ILE A 34 -2.90 14.34 5.24
N THR A 35 -3.35 14.67 6.45
CA THR A 35 -3.05 13.85 7.65
C THR A 35 -3.64 12.44 7.52
N SER A 36 -4.87 12.32 7.00
CA SER A 36 -5.53 11.04 6.79
C SER A 36 -4.79 10.18 5.75
N GLN A 37 -4.42 10.78 4.61
CA GLN A 37 -3.66 10.09 3.55
C GLN A 37 -2.27 9.63 4.04
N PHE A 38 -1.60 10.47 4.82
CA PHE A 38 -0.31 10.13 5.43
C PHE A 38 -0.45 8.94 6.38
N GLN A 39 -1.43 8.96 7.28
CA GLN A 39 -1.69 7.86 8.21
C GLN A 39 -1.98 6.56 7.48
N GLU A 40 -2.83 6.61 6.46
CA GLU A 40 -3.19 5.42 5.67
C GLU A 40 -1.98 4.83 4.94
N MET A 41 -1.15 5.69 4.32
CA MET A 41 0.10 5.26 3.70
C MET A 41 1.02 4.57 4.71
N VAL A 42 1.23 5.17 5.89
CA VAL A 42 2.07 4.55 6.93
C VAL A 42 1.51 3.19 7.36
N ARG A 43 0.18 3.07 7.51
CA ARG A 43 -0.47 1.80 7.86
C ARG A 43 -0.24 0.73 6.80
N GLN A 44 -0.35 1.07 5.52
CA GLN A 44 -0.08 0.13 4.45
C GLN A 44 1.39 -0.35 4.45
N GLU A 45 2.34 0.59 4.59
CA GLU A 45 3.77 0.27 4.54
C GLU A 45 4.25 -0.52 5.75
N VAL A 46 3.75 -0.20 6.96
CA VAL A 46 4.02 -0.99 8.18
C VAL A 46 3.34 -2.35 8.09
N GLY A 47 2.11 -2.42 7.58
CA GLY A 47 1.36 -3.66 7.38
C GLY A 47 2.10 -4.63 6.46
N ALA A 48 2.64 -4.15 5.35
CA ALA A 48 3.42 -4.93 4.40
C ALA A 48 4.71 -5.51 5.01
N ARG A 49 5.26 -4.87 6.06
CA ARG A 49 6.54 -5.26 6.69
C ARG A 49 6.36 -5.95 8.04
N ARG A 50 5.12 -6.27 8.41
CA ARG A 50 4.80 -6.82 9.74
C ARG A 50 5.43 -8.19 10.02
N ALA A 51 5.88 -8.91 8.98
CA ALA A 51 6.52 -10.22 9.11
C ALA A 51 7.74 -10.23 10.05
N THR A 52 8.46 -9.11 10.17
CA THR A 52 9.64 -8.96 11.07
C THR A 52 9.26 -8.46 12.48
N GLY A 53 7.97 -8.28 12.75
CA GLY A 53 7.44 -7.71 13.98
C GLY A 53 7.24 -6.19 13.91
N LEU A 54 6.33 -5.66 14.74
CA LEU A 54 5.91 -4.25 14.72
C LEU A 54 7.08 -3.27 14.92
N LYS A 55 7.98 -3.57 15.87
CA LYS A 55 9.14 -2.70 16.15
C LYS A 55 10.09 -2.63 14.95
N GLY A 56 10.32 -3.77 14.27
CA GLY A 56 11.13 -3.85 13.06
C GLY A 56 10.49 -3.05 11.92
N ALA A 57 9.20 -3.27 11.69
CA ALA A 57 8.43 -2.55 10.67
C ALA A 57 8.44 -1.03 10.89
N PHE A 58 8.27 -0.55 12.14
CA PHE A 58 8.33 0.89 12.43
C PHE A 58 9.70 1.48 12.12
N ARG A 59 10.78 0.79 12.49
CA ARG A 59 12.15 1.24 12.21
C ARG A 59 12.43 1.27 10.71
N GLU A 60 11.99 0.25 9.99
CA GLU A 60 12.20 0.16 8.56
C GLU A 60 11.45 1.26 7.80
N VAL A 61 10.16 1.46 8.11
CA VAL A 61 9.36 2.53 7.51
C VAL A 61 9.91 3.91 7.87
N ALA A 62 10.36 4.11 9.11
CA ALA A 62 11.05 5.33 9.51
C ALA A 62 12.28 5.61 8.64
N ARG A 63 13.11 4.58 8.40
CA ARG A 63 14.31 4.70 7.55
C ARG A 63 13.96 4.95 6.08
N LEU A 64 12.95 4.28 5.54
CA LEU A 64 12.59 4.37 4.12
C LEU A 64 12.09 5.76 3.72
N TYR A 65 11.37 6.41 4.62
CA TYR A 65 10.72 7.70 4.40
C TYR A 65 11.38 8.87 5.13
N SER A 66 12.55 8.65 5.74
CA SER A 66 13.26 9.66 6.53
C SER A 66 12.40 10.27 7.65
N LEU A 67 11.56 9.44 8.26
CA LEU A 67 10.70 9.81 9.39
C LEU A 67 11.32 9.34 10.71
N THR A 68 10.86 9.88 11.83
CA THR A 68 11.21 9.34 13.14
C THR A 68 10.31 8.15 13.50
N GLU A 69 10.83 7.16 14.23
CA GLU A 69 10.02 6.02 14.72
C GLU A 69 8.78 6.51 15.51
N ARG A 70 8.93 7.59 16.29
CA ARG A 70 7.81 8.20 17.03
C ARG A 70 6.71 8.68 16.09
N ARG A 71 7.07 9.32 14.98
CA ARG A 71 6.11 9.86 14.01
C ARG A 71 5.39 8.74 13.25
N VAL A 72 6.12 7.68 12.90
CA VAL A 72 5.53 6.46 12.29
C VAL A 72 4.54 5.79 13.24
N ARG A 73 4.88 5.66 14.54
CA ARG A 73 3.95 5.12 15.54
C ARG A 73 2.71 5.97 15.71
N ALA A 74 2.87 7.29 15.83
CA ALA A 74 1.73 8.20 15.92
C ALA A 74 0.82 8.10 14.69
N ALA A 75 1.40 7.96 13.49
CA ALA A 75 0.62 7.75 12.27
C ALA A 75 -0.15 6.42 12.27
N TRP A 76 0.53 5.34 12.68
CA TRP A 76 -0.06 4.02 12.80
C TRP A 76 -1.28 4.02 13.73
N HIS A 77 -1.13 4.59 14.93
CA HIS A 77 -2.18 4.66 15.96
C HIS A 77 -3.22 5.77 15.72
N GLY A 78 -3.06 6.60 14.69
CA GLY A 78 -3.99 7.71 14.42
C GLY A 78 -3.83 8.93 15.33
N GLU A 79 -2.70 9.03 16.05
CA GLU A 79 -2.41 10.08 17.03
C GLU A 79 -1.76 11.34 16.41
N LEU A 80 -1.57 11.36 15.09
CA LEU A 80 -1.03 12.52 14.38
C LEU A 80 -2.05 13.66 14.33
N ARG A 81 -1.68 14.82 14.89
CA ARG A 81 -2.51 16.05 14.85
C ARG A 81 -2.49 16.75 13.49
N SER A 82 -1.30 16.82 12.88
CA SER A 82 -1.11 17.45 11.57
C SER A 82 0.15 16.95 10.88
N VAL A 83 0.11 17.00 9.56
CA VAL A 83 1.23 16.71 8.66
C VAL A 83 1.47 17.93 7.79
N ARG A 84 2.73 18.36 7.67
CA ARG A 84 3.10 19.49 6.81
C ARG A 84 3.04 19.05 5.35
N ALA A 85 2.66 19.95 4.45
CA ALA A 85 2.58 19.65 3.03
C ALA A 85 3.94 19.18 2.45
N GLU A 86 5.04 19.83 2.84
CA GLU A 86 6.41 19.48 2.43
C GLU A 86 6.83 18.07 2.86
N GLU A 87 6.45 17.69 4.09
CA GLU A 87 6.72 16.36 4.60
C GLU A 87 5.91 15.31 3.83
N TRP A 88 4.63 15.58 3.61
CA TRP A 88 3.79 14.68 2.83
C TRP A 88 4.31 14.52 1.41
N GLU A 89 4.72 15.60 0.77
CA GLU A 89 5.27 15.58 -0.58
C GLU A 89 6.56 14.76 -0.65
N SER A 90 7.47 14.93 0.31
CA SER A 90 8.71 14.14 0.40
C SER A 90 8.42 12.64 0.47
N VAL A 91 7.45 12.26 1.31
CA VAL A 91 7.03 10.87 1.47
C VAL A 91 6.35 10.33 0.20
N ARG A 92 5.52 11.15 -0.46
CA ARG A 92 4.83 10.80 -1.70
C ARG A 92 5.81 10.54 -2.84
N VAL A 93 6.78 11.43 -3.04
CA VAL A 93 7.85 11.26 -4.05
C VAL A 93 8.62 9.98 -3.79
N ARG A 94 9.05 9.75 -2.54
CA ARG A 94 9.80 8.55 -2.18
C ARG A 94 9.01 7.26 -2.41
N ARG A 95 7.71 7.28 -2.11
CA ARG A 95 6.82 6.13 -2.39
C ARG A 95 6.72 5.86 -3.89
N LEU A 96 6.54 6.89 -4.70
CA LEU A 96 6.48 6.76 -6.15
C LEU A 96 7.78 6.18 -6.73
N GLU A 97 8.94 6.61 -6.24
CA GLU A 97 10.23 6.04 -6.62
C GLU A 97 10.29 4.53 -6.33
N MET A 98 9.93 4.12 -5.11
CA MET A 98 9.95 2.70 -4.74
C MET A 98 8.99 1.86 -5.57
N LEU A 99 7.80 2.39 -5.86
CA LEU A 99 6.83 1.71 -6.71
C LEU A 99 7.33 1.57 -8.15
N ARG A 100 8.00 2.59 -8.70
CA ARG A 100 8.63 2.52 -10.03
C ARG A 100 9.73 1.46 -10.08
N VAL A 101 10.59 1.43 -9.07
CA VAL A 101 11.65 0.40 -8.97
C VAL A 101 11.04 -0.99 -8.88
N ARG A 102 10.01 -1.19 -8.06
CA ARG A 102 9.34 -2.49 -7.94
C ARG A 102 8.64 -2.89 -9.23
N GLN A 103 8.01 -1.95 -9.93
CA GLN A 103 7.38 -2.19 -11.23
C GLN A 103 8.41 -2.66 -12.25
N GLU A 104 9.59 -2.04 -12.28
CA GLU A 104 10.64 -2.42 -13.21
C GLU A 104 11.20 -3.81 -12.90
N GLN A 105 11.42 -4.13 -11.62
CA GLN A 105 11.82 -5.49 -11.20
C GLN A 105 10.80 -6.54 -11.65
N LEU A 106 9.51 -6.28 -11.45
CA LEU A 106 8.45 -7.20 -11.87
C LEU A 106 8.40 -7.37 -13.39
N ARG A 107 8.67 -6.32 -14.17
CA ARG A 107 8.77 -6.42 -15.64
C ARG A 107 9.93 -7.29 -16.07
N GLN A 108 11.09 -7.15 -15.42
CA GLN A 108 12.27 -7.97 -15.70
C GLN A 108 12.03 -9.43 -15.32
N GLU A 109 11.42 -9.69 -14.15
CA GLU A 109 11.02 -11.04 -13.72
C GLU A 109 10.07 -11.68 -14.75
N LEU A 110 9.05 -10.95 -15.22
CA LEU A 110 8.13 -11.45 -16.25
C LEU A 110 8.82 -11.74 -17.58
N ALA A 111 9.68 -10.83 -18.07
CA ALA A 111 10.43 -11.06 -19.30
C ALA A 111 11.32 -12.30 -19.21
N SER A 112 11.98 -12.52 -18.08
CA SER A 112 12.82 -13.71 -17.86
C SER A 112 12.01 -15.01 -17.86
N LEU A 113 10.80 -14.98 -17.30
CA LEU A 113 9.91 -16.14 -17.32
C LEU A 113 9.35 -16.39 -18.72
N GLU A 114 8.96 -15.33 -19.44
CA GLU A 114 8.51 -15.44 -20.83
C GLU A 114 9.59 -16.06 -21.72
N GLU A 115 10.86 -15.67 -21.56
CA GLU A 115 11.98 -16.28 -22.27
C GLU A 115 12.16 -17.77 -21.90
N GLU A 116 12.08 -18.13 -20.61
CA GLU A 116 12.16 -19.52 -20.14
C GLU A 116 11.06 -20.41 -20.74
N PHE A 117 9.81 -19.89 -20.83
CA PHE A 117 8.69 -20.62 -21.41
C PHE A 117 8.65 -20.57 -22.95
N ALA A 118 9.25 -19.56 -23.58
CA ALA A 118 9.35 -19.43 -25.04
C ALA A 118 10.47 -20.29 -25.63
N THR A 119 11.49 -20.66 -24.86
CA THR A 119 12.39 -21.75 -25.23
C THR A 119 11.72 -23.07 -24.85
N PRO A 120 11.07 -23.81 -25.78
CA PRO A 120 10.71 -25.18 -25.46
C PRO A 120 12.03 -25.86 -25.07
N LYS A 121 12.10 -26.38 -23.84
CA LYS A 121 12.99 -27.49 -23.55
C LYS A 121 12.59 -28.58 -24.53
N GLY A 122 13.25 -28.59 -25.68
CA GLY A 122 13.30 -29.74 -26.55
C GLY A 122 13.96 -30.82 -25.73
N ASP A 123 13.15 -31.64 -25.08
CA ASP A 123 13.38 -33.09 -25.08
C ASP A 123 13.59 -33.44 -26.58
N GLN A 124 14.79 -33.71 -27.09
CA GLN A 124 15.86 -34.53 -26.53
C GLN A 124 15.35 -35.85 -25.97
N ALA A 125 14.68 -36.64 -26.82
CA ALA A 125 15.10 -37.99 -27.24
C ALA A 125 14.02 -38.65 -28.10
#